data_AF-A0A383ANC9-F1
#
_entry.id   AF-A0A383ANC9-F1
#
_cell.length_a   1.000
_cell.length_b   1.000
_cell.length_c   1.000
_cell.angle_alpha   90.00
_cell.angle_beta   90.00
_cell.angle_gamma   90.00
#
_symmetry.space_group_name_H-M   'P 1'
#
loop_
_entity.id
_entity.type
_entity.pdbx_description
1 polymer ?
#
loop_
_entity_poly.entity_id
_entity_poly.type
_entity_poly.pdbx_seq_one_letter_code
_entity_poly.pdbx_strand_id
1 'polypeptide(L)'
;MDLLVWGFVSTYINKENDVALFLLGSVIFWDVLYRSQQAITLSISEDIWVKNILNVFVSPVSIFELMVATCIMGIIKAIITAVVLGSLAFLLYAFNIVSIGILLLPFLISLLLFGWALGMVTMALILRFGKSAEALVWGIPFLIQPFSAVF
;
A
#
# COMPACT_ATOMS: atom_id res chain seq x y z
N MET A 1 -2.74 17.26 6.83
CA MET A 1 -3.28 15.96 6.40
C MET A 1 -4.09 15.33 7.52
N ASP A 2 -3.54 15.27 8.72
CA ASP A 2 -4.19 14.65 9.89
C ASP A 2 -5.59 15.20 10.18
N LEU A 3 -5.81 16.51 9.97
CA LEU A 3 -7.14 17.12 10.12
C LEU A 3 -8.20 16.53 9.17
N LEU A 4 -7.82 16.14 7.94
CA LEU A 4 -8.76 15.51 7.01
C LEU A 4 -9.07 14.08 7.47
N VAL A 5 -8.04 13.30 7.79
CA VAL A 5 -8.20 11.92 8.27
C VAL A 5 -9.05 11.88 9.54
N TRP A 6 -8.68 12.64 10.57
CA TRP A 6 -9.39 12.67 11.84
C TRP A 6 -10.77 13.35 11.73
N GLY A 7 -10.94 14.30 10.80
CA GLY A 7 -12.24 14.88 10.47
C GLY A 7 -13.19 13.84 9.89
N PHE A 8 -12.75 13.06 8.90
CA PHE A 8 -13.55 11.97 8.33
C PHE A 8 -13.86 10.90 9.38
N VAL A 9 -12.86 10.46 10.15
CA VAL A 9 -13.03 9.49 11.24
C VAL A 9 -14.09 9.98 12.24
N SER A 10 -14.01 11.23 12.70
CA SER A 10 -15.00 11.81 13.63
C SER A 10 -16.42 11.84 13.06
N THR A 11 -16.58 12.20 11.77
CA THR A 11 -17.91 12.22 11.14
C THR A 11 -18.50 10.82 10.95
N TYR A 12 -17.67 9.81 10.70
CA TYR A 12 -18.11 8.40 10.58
C TYR A 12 -18.44 7.77 11.94
N ILE A 13 -17.65 8.06 12.97
CA ILE A 13 -17.93 7.64 14.35
C ILE A 13 -19.30 8.12 14.82
N ASN A 14 -19.73 9.31 14.40
CA ASN A 14 -21.04 9.85 14.74
C ASN A 14 -22.21 9.24 13.94
N LYS A 15 -21.93 8.51 12.86
CA LYS A 15 -22.96 7.90 11.98
C LYS A 15 -23.14 6.40 12.21
N GLU A 16 -22.06 5.69 12.52
CA GLU A 16 -22.06 4.24 12.69
C GLU A 16 -22.07 3.84 14.17
N ASN A 17 -22.87 2.83 14.52
CA ASN A 17 -22.91 2.31 15.89
C ASN A 17 -21.71 1.41 16.21
N ASP A 18 -21.05 0.83 15.20
CA ASP A 18 -19.97 -0.15 15.39
C ASP A 18 -18.60 0.41 14.95
N VAL A 19 -18.14 1.40 15.71
CA VAL A 19 -16.89 2.14 15.50
C VAL A 19 -15.65 1.22 15.49
N ALA A 20 -15.70 0.12 16.24
CA ALA A 20 -14.57 -0.81 16.34
C ALA A 20 -14.33 -1.57 15.03
N LEU A 21 -15.39 -2.01 14.36
CA LEU A 21 -15.30 -2.70 13.06
C LEU A 21 -14.73 -1.77 11.98
N PHE A 22 -15.19 -0.53 11.96
CA PHE A 22 -14.74 0.49 11.02
C PHE A 22 -13.23 0.75 11.16
N LEU A 23 -12.75 0.98 12.38
CA LEU A 23 -11.33 1.28 12.62
C LEU A 23 -10.42 0.07 12.31
N LEU A 24 -10.85 -1.14 12.67
CA LEU A 24 -10.09 -2.36 12.38
C LEU A 24 -10.02 -2.62 10.87
N GLY A 25 -11.14 -2.53 10.15
CA GLY A 25 -11.17 -2.64 8.70
C GLY A 25 -10.27 -1.59 8.03
N SER A 26 -10.36 -0.35 8.48
CA SER A 26 -9.55 0.77 7.97
C SER A 26 -8.05 0.51 8.09
N VAL A 27 -7.59 0.04 9.25
CA VAL A 27 -6.16 -0.24 9.48
C VAL A 27 -5.68 -1.39 8.60
N ILE A 28 -6.50 -2.42 8.39
CA ILE A 28 -6.13 -3.58 7.56
C ILE A 28 -6.00 -3.17 6.10
N PHE A 29 -6.99 -2.47 5.55
CA PHE A 29 -6.95 -2.02 4.16
C PHE A 29 -5.87 -0.98 3.91
N TRP A 30 -5.58 -0.14 4.91
CA TRP A 30 -4.47 0.80 4.87
C TRP A 30 -3.13 0.07 4.72
N ASP A 31 -2.87 -0.93 5.57
CA ASP A 31 -1.61 -1.68 5.52
C ASP A 31 -1.46 -2.37 4.17
N VAL A 32 -2.53 -2.96 3.61
CA VAL A 32 -2.50 -3.58 2.28
C VAL A 32 -2.11 -2.58 1.17
N LEU A 33 -2.75 -1.41 1.12
CA LEU A 33 -2.42 -0.36 0.16
C LEU A 33 -0.95 0.06 0.29
N TYR A 34 -0.56 0.35 1.54
CA TYR A 34 0.76 0.85 1.87
C TYR A 34 1.86 -0.15 1.48
N ARG A 35 1.68 -1.44 1.81
CA ARG A 35 2.60 -2.53 1.43
C ARG A 35 2.72 -2.69 -0.08
N SER A 36 1.60 -2.56 -0.80
CA SER A 36 1.57 -2.66 -2.26
C SER A 36 2.39 -1.56 -2.92
N GLN A 37 2.21 -0.30 -2.47
CA GLN A 37 2.96 0.84 -2.98
C GLN A 37 4.45 0.72 -2.67
N GLN A 38 4.80 0.34 -1.44
CA GLN A 38 6.18 0.20 -1.01
C GLN A 38 6.93 -0.93 -1.73
N ALA A 39 6.23 -2.01 -2.09
CA ALA A 39 6.86 -3.13 -2.80
C ALA A 39 7.49 -2.70 -4.13
N ILE A 40 6.94 -1.68 -4.79
CA ILE A 40 7.51 -1.13 -6.01
C ILE A 40 8.56 -0.08 -5.69
N THR A 41 8.21 0.92 -4.89
CA THR A 41 9.07 2.09 -4.71
C THR A 41 10.35 1.75 -3.95
N LEU A 42 10.27 0.92 -2.90
CA LEU A 42 11.42 0.63 -2.06
C LEU A 42 12.48 -0.20 -2.78
N SER A 43 12.08 -1.15 -3.65
CA SER A 43 13.04 -1.99 -4.39
C SER A 43 14.01 -1.18 -5.25
N ILE A 44 13.52 -0.12 -5.90
CA ILE A 44 14.39 0.75 -6.70
C ILE A 44 15.14 1.75 -5.83
N SER A 45 14.51 2.23 -4.75
CA SER A 45 15.22 3.07 -3.77
C SER A 45 16.42 2.34 -3.17
N GLU A 46 16.31 1.05 -2.85
CA GLU A 46 17.40 0.22 -2.37
C GLU A 46 18.56 0.16 -3.38
N ASP A 47 18.28 -0.05 -4.67
CA ASP A 47 19.31 -0.03 -5.72
C ASP A 47 20.00 1.34 -5.88
N ILE A 48 19.25 2.43 -5.70
CA ILE A 48 19.80 3.80 -5.68
C ILE A 48 20.69 4.00 -4.44
N TRP A 49 20.27 3.49 -3.28
CA TRP A 49 21.01 3.62 -2.02
C TRP A 49 22.34 2.90 -2.05
N VAL A 50 22.36 1.68 -2.60
CA VAL A 50 23.57 0.86 -2.74
C VAL A 50 24.41 1.27 -3.95
N LYS A 51 23.95 2.24 -4.76
CA LYS A 51 24.60 2.68 -6.02
C LYS A 51 24.77 1.55 -7.03
N ASN A 52 23.92 0.53 -6.97
CA ASN A 52 23.98 -0.67 -7.81
C ASN A 52 23.16 -0.51 -9.11
N ILE A 53 22.45 0.61 -9.27
CA ILE A 53 21.52 0.81 -10.39
C ILE A 53 22.19 0.69 -11.77
N LEU A 54 23.46 1.10 -11.90
CA LEU A 54 24.22 0.96 -13.15
C LEU A 54 24.46 -0.51 -13.49
N ASN A 55 24.75 -1.35 -12.50
CA ASN A 55 24.99 -2.78 -12.71
C ASN A 55 23.71 -3.51 -13.16
N VAL A 56 22.55 -3.10 -12.60
CA VAL A 56 21.24 -3.60 -13.02
C VAL A 56 20.97 -3.27 -14.50
N PHE A 57 21.28 -2.05 -14.94
CA PHE A 57 21.09 -1.67 -16.36
C PHE A 57 22.15 -2.22 -17.32
N VAL A 58 23.32 -2.64 -16.82
CA VAL A 58 24.35 -3.33 -17.63
C VAL A 58 24.03 -4.82 -17.76
N SER A 59 23.32 -5.40 -16.80
CA SER A 59 22.79 -6.75 -16.94
C SER A 59 21.73 -6.80 -18.05
N PRO A 60 21.59 -7.91 -18.79
CA PRO A 60 20.60 -8.06 -19.85
C PRO A 60 19.16 -8.24 -19.30
N VAL A 61 18.82 -7.56 -18.21
CA VAL A 61 17.50 -7.58 -17.57
C VAL A 61 16.65 -6.49 -18.19
N SER A 62 15.46 -6.86 -18.65
CA SER A 62 14.52 -5.90 -19.20
C SER A 62 13.84 -5.10 -18.09
N ILE A 63 13.55 -3.82 -18.34
CA ILE A 63 12.76 -2.97 -17.42
C ILE A 63 11.40 -3.63 -17.13
N PHE A 64 10.82 -4.31 -18.13
CA PHE A 64 9.57 -5.05 -17.96
C PHE A 64 9.69 -6.20 -16.97
N GLU A 65 10.80 -6.93 -16.96
CA GLU A 65 11.03 -8.03 -16.02
C GLU A 65 11.13 -7.50 -14.59
N LEU A 66 11.81 -6.37 -14.41
CA LEU A 66 11.94 -5.71 -13.10
C LEU A 66 10.58 -5.19 -12.59
N MET A 67 9.77 -4.59 -13.48
CA MET A 67 8.41 -4.17 -13.12
C MET A 67 7.50 -5.35 -12.78
N VAL A 68 7.53 -6.43 -13.57
CA VAL A 68 6.72 -7.62 -13.29
C VAL A 68 7.15 -8.27 -11.97
N ALA A 69 8.46 -8.39 -11.72
CA ALA A 69 8.98 -8.94 -10.46
C ALA A 69 8.53 -8.12 -9.24
N THR A 70 8.61 -6.79 -9.31
CA THR A 70 8.17 -5.91 -8.22
C THR A 70 6.65 -5.96 -8.01
N CYS A 71 5.85 -6.03 -9.07
CA CYS A 71 4.41 -6.26 -8.97
C CYS A 71 4.07 -7.60 -8.32
N ILE A 72 4.71 -8.70 -8.74
CA ILE A 72 4.52 -10.03 -8.15
C ILE A 72 4.89 -10.02 -6.66
N MET A 73 6.03 -9.39 -6.30
CA MET A 73 6.42 -9.23 -4.91
C MET A 73 5.42 -8.39 -4.11
N GLY A 74 4.80 -7.38 -4.74
CA GLY A 74 3.69 -6.62 -4.18
C GLY A 74 2.46 -7.47 -3.88
N ILE A 75 2.06 -8.36 -4.81
CA ILE A 75 0.97 -9.33 -4.58
C ILE A 75 1.30 -10.20 -3.37
N ILE A 76 2.50 -10.81 -3.35
CA ILE A 76 2.91 -11.73 -2.29
C ILE A 76 2.89 -11.02 -0.92
N LYS A 77 3.49 -9.83 -0.83
CA LYS A 77 3.49 -9.03 0.42
C LYS A 77 2.07 -8.66 0.85
N ALA A 78 1.22 -8.23 -0.08
CA ALA A 78 -0.16 -7.86 0.22
C ALA A 78 -1.00 -9.04 0.70
N ILE A 79 -0.87 -10.21 0.08
CA ILE A 79 -1.57 -11.43 0.51
C ILE A 79 -1.10 -11.84 1.90
N ILE A 80 0.21 -11.87 2.14
CA ILE A 80 0.77 -12.21 3.46
C ILE A 80 0.24 -11.24 4.51
N THR A 81 0.30 -9.93 4.25
CA THR A 81 -0.24 -8.89 5.13
C THR A 81 -1.73 -9.11 5.42
N ALA A 82 -2.55 -9.30 4.39
CA ALA A 82 -3.98 -9.48 4.54
C ALA A 82 -4.32 -10.74 5.36
N VAL A 83 -3.61 -11.85 5.12
CA VAL A 83 -3.79 -13.09 5.88
C VAL A 83 -3.37 -12.91 7.33
N VAL A 84 -2.20 -12.32 7.58
CA VAL A 84 -1.67 -12.12 8.93
C VAL A 84 -2.59 -11.19 9.72
N LEU A 85 -2.90 -10.01 9.18
CA LEU A 85 -3.77 -9.03 9.85
C LEU A 85 -5.21 -9.55 10.01
N GLY A 86 -5.74 -10.24 9.00
CA GLY A 86 -7.06 -10.88 9.09
C GLY A 86 -7.12 -11.95 10.18
N SER A 87 -6.07 -12.78 10.29
CA SER A 87 -5.98 -13.80 11.35
C SER A 87 -5.86 -13.19 12.74
N LEU A 88 -5.06 -12.12 12.90
CA LEU A 88 -4.92 -11.40 14.16
C LEU A 88 -6.22 -10.70 14.57
N ALA A 89 -6.91 -10.07 13.62
CA ALA A 89 -8.17 -9.40 13.87
C ALA A 89 -9.25 -10.40 14.33
N PHE A 90 -9.28 -11.60 13.74
CA PHE A 90 -10.17 -12.67 14.15
C PHE A 90 -9.83 -13.19 15.56
N LEU A 91 -8.55 -13.47 15.86
CA LEU A 91 -8.14 -14.05 17.13
C LEU A 91 -8.25 -13.09 18.32
N LEU A 92 -7.89 -11.82 18.13
CA LEU A 92 -7.80 -10.84 19.22
C LEU A 92 -9.10 -10.07 19.43
N TYR A 93 -9.87 -9.84 18.36
CA TYR A 93 -11.03 -8.93 18.38
C TYR A 93 -12.33 -9.58 17.88
N ALA A 94 -12.33 -10.90 17.62
CA ALA A 94 -13.45 -11.63 17.02
C ALA A 94 -13.96 -11.00 15.70
N PHE A 95 -13.11 -10.22 15.03
CA PHE A 95 -13.46 -9.53 13.80
C PHE A 95 -13.38 -10.49 12.61
N ASN A 96 -14.54 -10.78 12.01
CA ASN A 96 -14.59 -11.69 10.87
C ASN A 96 -14.59 -10.93 9.55
N ILE A 97 -13.40 -10.67 9.00
CA ILE A 97 -13.28 -10.01 7.68
C ILE A 97 -13.89 -10.84 6.55
N VAL A 98 -14.01 -12.17 6.75
CA VAL A 98 -14.54 -13.11 5.77
C VAL A 98 -16.07 -12.99 5.67
N SER A 99 -16.75 -12.38 6.65
CA SER A 99 -18.20 -12.14 6.58
C SER A 99 -18.58 -11.11 5.51
N ILE A 100 -17.64 -10.26 5.07
CA ILE A 100 -17.80 -9.35 3.92
C ILE A 100 -17.97 -10.15 2.61
N GLY A 101 -17.54 -11.42 2.59
CA GLY A 101 -17.78 -12.36 1.51
C GLY A 101 -16.96 -12.07 0.25
N ILE A 102 -17.51 -12.44 -0.90
CA ILE A 102 -16.82 -12.41 -2.19
C ILE A 102 -16.45 -10.98 -2.64
N LEU A 103 -17.13 -9.95 -2.13
CA LEU A 103 -16.89 -8.54 -2.47
C LEU A 103 -15.53 -8.02 -1.97
N LEU A 104 -14.94 -8.68 -0.96
CA LEU A 104 -13.63 -8.30 -0.43
C LEU A 104 -12.52 -8.48 -1.49
N LEU A 105 -12.64 -9.49 -2.35
CA LEU A 105 -11.65 -9.83 -3.36
C LEU A 105 -11.48 -8.75 -4.45
N PRO A 106 -12.53 -8.31 -5.17
CA PRO A 106 -12.41 -7.24 -6.16
C PRO A 106 -11.97 -5.91 -5.52
N PHE A 107 -12.37 -5.65 -4.28
CA PHE A 107 -11.93 -4.47 -3.54
C PHE A 107 -10.42 -4.49 -3.24
N LEU A 108 -9.90 -5.61 -2.72
CA LEU A 108 -8.46 -5.80 -2.51
C LEU A 108 -7.66 -5.68 -3.81
N ILE A 109 -8.17 -6.22 -4.92
CA ILE A 109 -7.52 -6.11 -6.23
C ILE A 109 -7.47 -4.65 -6.69
N SER A 110 -8.56 -3.89 -6.53
CA SER A 110 -8.59 -2.46 -6.85
C SER A 110 -7.56 -1.68 -6.02
N LEU A 111 -7.49 -1.97 -4.71
CA LEU A 111 -6.51 -1.41 -3.78
C LEU A 111 -5.07 -1.73 -4.18
N LEU A 112 -4.81 -2.98 -4.57
CA LEU A 112 -3.51 -3.43 -5.07
C LEU A 112 -3.09 -2.66 -6.33
N LEU A 113 -3.97 -2.61 -7.33
CA LEU A 113 -3.73 -1.90 -8.59
C LEU A 113 -3.49 -0.40 -8.35
N PHE A 114 -4.27 0.21 -7.45
CA PHE A 114 -4.09 1.61 -7.08
C PHE A 114 -2.75 1.84 -6.35
N GLY A 115 -2.39 0.95 -5.42
CA GLY A 115 -1.09 0.97 -4.76
C GLY A 115 0.07 0.86 -5.74
N TRP A 116 -0.05 0.01 -6.76
CA TRP A 116 0.97 -0.10 -7.81
C TRP A 116 1.06 1.14 -8.68
N ALA A 117 -0.07 1.71 -9.09
CA ALA A 117 -0.09 2.95 -9.86
C ALA A 117 0.64 4.08 -9.10
N LEU A 118 0.36 4.22 -7.80
CA LEU A 118 1.07 5.16 -6.94
C LEU A 118 2.56 4.82 -6.80
N GLY A 119 2.90 3.55 -6.64
CA GLY A 119 4.28 3.09 -6.52
C GLY A 119 5.11 3.43 -7.77
N MET A 120 4.53 3.20 -8.95
CA MET A 120 5.12 3.54 -10.24
C MET A 120 5.27 5.06 -10.43
N VAL A 121 4.26 5.86 -10.08
CA VAL A 121 4.34 7.33 -10.14
C VAL A 121 5.44 7.84 -9.22
N THR A 122 5.49 7.33 -7.98
CA THR A 122 6.51 7.72 -6.98
C THR A 122 7.90 7.37 -7.47
N MET A 123 8.08 6.16 -8.01
CA MET A 123 9.34 5.71 -8.60
C MET A 123 9.77 6.58 -9.78
N ALA A 124 8.86 6.94 -10.69
CA ALA A 124 9.16 7.82 -11.82
C ALA A 124 9.64 9.20 -11.35
N LEU A 125 9.04 9.74 -10.28
CA LEU A 125 9.48 11.00 -9.68
C LEU A 125 10.87 10.88 -9.06
N ILE A 126 11.16 9.79 -8.34
CA ILE A 126 12.48 9.55 -7.75
C ILE A 126 13.55 9.44 -8.82
N LEU A 127 13.30 8.70 -9.90
CA LEU A 127 14.25 8.59 -11.01
C LEU A 127 14.50 9.93 -11.71
N ARG A 128 13.48 10.80 -11.80
CA ARG A 128 13.60 12.12 -12.44
C ARG A 128 14.31 13.16 -11.58
N PHE A 129 14.01 13.20 -10.28
CA PHE A 129 14.49 14.23 -9.36
C PHE A 129 15.63 13.77 -8.44
N GLY A 130 16.02 12.48 -8.52
CA GLY A 130 17.12 11.89 -7.79
C GLY A 130 16.88 11.81 -6.28
N LYS A 131 17.97 11.85 -5.50
CA LYS A 131 17.96 11.69 -4.03
C LYS A 131 17.06 12.69 -3.30
N SER A 132 16.85 13.88 -3.84
CA SER A 132 15.97 14.90 -3.23
C SER A 132 14.51 14.46 -3.16
N ALA A 133 14.09 13.53 -4.02
CA ALA A 133 12.72 13.00 -4.07
C ALA A 133 12.52 11.73 -3.23
N GLU A 134 13.55 11.22 -2.56
CA GLU A 134 13.48 10.00 -1.75
C GLU A 134 12.44 10.09 -0.61
N ALA A 135 12.24 11.28 -0.05
CA ALA A 135 11.21 11.50 0.96
C ALA A 135 9.79 11.17 0.44
N LEU A 136 9.57 11.21 -0.88
CA LEU A 136 8.27 10.91 -1.50
C LEU A 136 7.88 9.44 -1.37
N VAL A 137 8.84 8.53 -1.17
CA VAL A 137 8.59 7.09 -0.92
C VAL A 137 7.59 6.93 0.22
N TRP A 138 7.77 7.72 1.28
CA TRP A 138 6.94 7.69 2.48
C TRP A 138 5.81 8.72 2.40
N GLY A 139 6.07 9.89 1.81
CA GLY A 139 5.12 11.00 1.78
C GLY A 139 3.89 10.79 0.90
N ILE A 140 4.04 10.15 -0.28
CA ILE A 140 2.92 9.98 -1.23
C ILE A 140 1.80 9.09 -0.66
N PRO A 141 2.10 7.93 -0.04
CA PRO A 141 1.06 7.16 0.63
C PRO A 141 0.29 7.99 1.67
N PHE A 142 0.98 8.69 2.58
CA PHE A 142 0.30 9.52 3.58
C PHE A 142 -0.54 10.64 2.97
N LEU A 143 -0.11 11.20 1.82
CA LEU A 143 -0.90 12.19 1.10
C LEU A 143 -2.19 11.58 0.52
N ILE A 144 -2.11 10.34 0.03
CA ILE A 144 -3.29 9.68 -0.57
C ILE A 144 -4.23 9.09 0.47
N GLN A 145 -3.79 8.94 1.73
CA GLN A 145 -4.56 8.30 2.79
C GLN A 145 -6.04 8.74 2.88
N PRO A 146 -6.40 10.04 2.87
CA PRO A 146 -7.81 10.45 2.95
C PRO A 146 -8.61 10.18 1.66
N PHE A 147 -7.93 9.99 0.53
CA PHE A 147 -8.52 9.72 -0.78
C PHE A 147 -8.54 8.24 -1.12
N SER A 148 -7.70 7.45 -0.45
CA SER A 148 -7.77 6.00 -0.54
C SER A 148 -9.06 5.55 0.14
N ALA A 149 -9.86 4.77 -0.60
CA ALA A 149 -11.12 4.19 -0.12
C ALA A 149 -10.85 3.09 0.91
N VAL A 150 -10.14 3.44 1.97
CA VAL A 150 -9.62 2.56 3.01
C VAL A 150 -10.45 2.71 4.28
N PHE A 151 -11.04 3.89 4.48
CA PHE A 151 -11.96 4.22 5.57
C PHE A 151 -13.40 3.99 5.14
#